data_AF-A0A5D4TII6-F1
#
_entry.id   AF-A0A5D4TII6-F1
#
_cell.length_a   1.000
_cell.length_b   1.000
_cell.length_c   1.000
_cell.angle_alpha   90.00
_cell.angle_beta   90.00
_cell.angle_gamma   90.00
#
_symmetry.space_group_name_H-M   'P 1'
#
loop_
_entity.id
_entity.type
_entity.pdbx_description
1 polymer ?
#
loop_
_entity_poly.entity_id
_entity_poly.type
_entity_poly.pdbx_seq_one_letter_code
_entity_poly.pdbx_strand_id
1 'polypeptide(L)' 'MQDTIKYVGLDVSKEKIAIAVAEEGREAPRYWGLIPHTADAIRKLIKKLG' A
#
# COMPACT_ATOMS: atom_id res chain seq x y z
N MET A 1 -6.36 18.37 -12.86
CA MET A 1 -6.34 17.06 -12.19
C MET A 1 -5.51 17.25 -10.94
N GLN A 2 -6.04 16.95 -9.75
CA GLN A 2 -5.23 16.98 -8.54
C GLN A 2 -4.53 15.63 -8.47
N ASP A 3 -3.26 15.59 -8.88
CA ASP A 3 -2.40 14.43 -8.68
C ASP A 3 -2.25 14.21 -7.18
N THR A 4 -3.02 13.27 -6.62
CA THR A 4 -2.91 12.92 -5.21
C THR A 4 -1.77 11.92 -5.06
N ILE A 5 -0.61 12.40 -4.60
CA ILE A 5 0.53 11.53 -4.32
C ILE A 5 0.22 10.76 -3.03
N LYS A 6 0.21 9.43 -3.12
CA LYS A 6 0.11 8.55 -1.96
C LYS A 6 1.39 7.74 -1.82
N TYR A 7 1.96 7.73 -0.63
CA TYR A 7 3.15 6.97 -0.31
C TYR A 7 2.73 5.60 0.21
N VAL A 8 3.20 4.53 -0.43
CA VAL A 8 2.85 3.16 -0.05
C VAL A 8 4.09 2.47 0.51
N GLY A 9 4.07 2.19 1.82
CA GLY A 9 5.04 1.33 2.48
C GLY A 9 4.66 -0.14 2.30
N LEU A 10 5.61 -0.94 1.82
CA LEU A 10 5.46 -2.38 1.62
C LEU A 10 6.49 -3.10 2.48
N ASP A 11 6.04 -3.74 3.55
CA ASP A 11 6.88 -4.60 4.39
C ASP A 11 6.65 -6.06 3.99
N VAL A 12 7.61 -6.63 3.28
CA VAL A 12 7.50 -7.95 2.65
C VAL A 12 8.11 -9.02 3.55
N SER A 13 7.28 -9.95 4.01
CA SER A 13 7.69 -11.17 4.72
C SER A 13 7.52 -12.40 3.84
N LYS A 14 8.04 -13.56 4.26
CA LYS A 14 7.99 -14.82 3.48
C LYS A 14 6.59 -15.18 2.99
N GLU A 15 5.56 -14.95 3.80
CA GLU A 15 4.18 -15.37 3.52
C GLU A 15 3.22 -14.21 3.24
N LYS A 16 3.49 -13.03 3.80
CA LYS A 16 2.57 -11.89 3.79
C LYS A 16 3.32 -10.58 3.58
N ILE A 17 2.65 -9.58 3.03
CA ILE A 17 3.12 -8.21 2.86
C ILE A 17 2.21 -7.31 3.68
N ALA A 18 2.77 -6.56 4.62
CA ALA A 18 2.05 -5.49 5.30
C ALA A 18 2.11 -4.22 4.47
N ILE A 19 0.95 -3.56 4.35
CA ILE A 19 0.79 -2.36 3.55
C ILE A 19 0.42 -1.20 4.47
N ALA A 20 1.18 -0.11 4.34
CA ALA A 20 0.85 1.16 4.96
C ALA A 20 0.74 2.23 3.87
N VAL A 21 -0.29 3.07 3.94
CA VAL A 21 -0.51 4.15 2.97
C VAL A 21 -0.49 5.47 3.71
N ALA A 22 0.36 6.39 3.30
CA ALA A 22 0.35 7.78 3.74
C ALA A 22 -0.12 8.69 2.61
N GLU A 23 -0.86 9.73 2.95
CA GLU A 23 -1.22 10.78 2.01
C GLU A 23 -0.09 11.82 1.92
N GLU A 24 -0.17 12.70 0.92
CA GLU A 24 0.77 13.80 0.74
C GLU A 24 0.72 14.73 1.97
N GLY A 25 1.79 14.74 2.76
CA GLY A 25 1.85 15.50 4.00
C GLY A 25 2.83 14.91 5.01
N ARG A 26 2.82 15.44 6.24
CA ARG A 26 3.57 14.87 7.39
C ARG A 26 2.73 13.91 8.24
N GLU A 27 1.62 13.43 7.69
CA GLU A 27 0.71 12.56 8.42
C GLU A 27 1.31 11.16 8.58
N ALA A 28 0.96 10.50 9.69
CA ALA A 28 1.43 9.15 9.95
C ALA A 28 0.85 8.18 8.89
N PRO A 29 1.66 7.23 8.40
CA PRO A 29 1.17 6.23 7.46
C PRO A 29 0.05 5.41 8.11
N ARG A 30 -1.09 5.31 7.43
CA ARG A 30 -2.23 4.52 7.88
C ARG A 30 -2.03 3.07 7.48
N TYR A 31 -2.04 2.18 8.47
CA TYR A 31 -2.00 0.75 8.20
C TYR A 31 -3.24 0.35 7.41
N TRP A 32 -3.01 -0.21 6.22
CA TRP A 32 -4.07 -0.52 5.26
C TRP A 32 -4.47 -1.99 5.33
N GLY A 33 -3.51 -2.88 5.60
CA GLY A 33 -3.76 -4.30 5.82
C GLY A 33 -2.58 -5.20 5.48
N LEU A 34 -2.81 -6.50 5.55
CA LEU A 34 -1.90 -7.53 5.07
C LEU A 34 -2.45 -8.17 3.80
N ILE A 35 -1.58 -8.36 2.81
CA ILE A 35 -1.86 -9.18 1.64
C ILE A 35 -0.94 -10.41 1.62
N PRO A 36 -1.33 -11.54 1.01
CA PRO A 36 -0.40 -12.63 0.77
C PRO A 36 0.73 -12.16 -0.16
N HIS A 37 1.93 -12.71 0.01
CA HIS A 37 3.10 -12.42 -0.83
C HIS A 37 2.97 -13.05 -2.22
N THR A 38 1.99 -12.59 -3.00
CA THR A 38 1.70 -13.04 -4.37
C THR A 38 1.50 -11.85 -5.30
N ALA A 39 1.92 -12.00 -6.56
CA ALA A 39 1.79 -10.94 -7.56
C ALA A 39 0.33 -10.52 -7.82
N ASP A 40 -0.63 -11.45 -7.75
CA ASP A 40 -2.06 -11.15 -7.88
C ASP A 40 -2.56 -10.19 -6.78
N ALA A 41 -2.09 -10.40 -5.54
CA ALA A 41 -2.52 -9.59 -4.41
C ALA A 41 -1.96 -8.16 -4.49
N ILE A 42 -0.71 -8.00 -4.96
CA ILE A 42 -0.13 -6.67 -5.25
C ILE A 42 -0.92 -5.99 -6.37
N ARG A 43 -1.27 -6.72 -7.43
CA ARG A 43 -2.02 -6.15 -8.56
C ARG A 43 -3.44 -5.70 -8.15
N LYS A 44 -4.10 -6.45 -7.26
CA LYS A 44 -5.37 -6.05 -6.62
C LYS A 44 -5.21 -4.82 -5.72
N LEU A 45 -4.09 -4.72 -4.99
CA LEU A 45 -3.79 -3.55 -4.17
C LEU A 45 -3.65 -2.29 -5.02
N ILE A 46 -2.80 -2.33 -6.05
CA ILE A 46 -2.58 -1.17 -6.93
C ILE A 46 -3.89 -0.74 -7.60
N LYS A 47 -4.73 -1.68 -8.04
CA LYS A 47 -6.08 -1.39 -8.56
C LYS A 47 -7.05 -0.76 -7.56
N LYS A 48 -6.81 -0.89 -6.25
CA LYS A 48 -7.63 -0.26 -5.21
C LYS A 48 -7.09 1.12 -4.81
N LEU A 49 -5.82 1.40 -5.09
CA LEU A 49 -5.14 2.64 -4.71
C LEU A 49 -5.07 3.66 -5.86
N GLY A 50 -4.93 3.19 -7.10
CA GLY A 50 -5.07 4.00 -8.32
C GLY A 50 -6.51 4.03 -8.79
#